data_AF-A0A973LA47-F1
#
_entry.id   AF-A0A973LA47-F1
#
_cell.length_a   1.000
_cell.length_b   1.000
_cell.length_c   1.000
_cell.angle_alpha   90.00
_cell.angle_beta   90.00
_cell.angle_gamma   90.00
#
_symmetry.space_group_name_H-M   'P 1'
#
loop_
_entity.id
_entity.type
_entity.pdbx_description
1 polymer ?
#
loop_
_entity_poly.entity_id
_entity_poly.type
_entity_poly.pdbx_seq_one_letter_code
_entity_poly.pdbx_strand_id
1 'polypeptide(L)'
;MEGIERGHLKIMPIHAVTEVYGEDGLRALFEIEIEAFPDADRETLLRAERVASRLHAKDKRVREPYVNHLLRVAVRIIRHYQVRDPEVVVAALLHDAVEDHPHDLSDLASPTERTLGPRHAALATLSRAFTPRIADLIDAVTNPAYDPARDKQEQYREHVVASLESNPWARVVKLSDFTDNGVGIIHTTGPKVRKASAKYAPLVPQLRDFATRADTPLTDPVKAHIVKQLDEAEARFKVILG
;
A
#
# COMPACT_ATOMS: atom_id res chain seq x y z
N MET A 1 -2.02 28.69 4.67
CA MET A 1 -2.20 27.80 5.83
C MET A 1 -1.20 28.23 6.88
N GLU A 2 -1.65 28.54 8.09
CA GLU A 2 -0.75 28.60 9.26
C GLU A 2 0.10 27.33 9.25
N GLY A 3 1.41 27.50 9.41
CA GLY A 3 2.38 26.42 9.18
C GLY A 3 2.07 25.23 10.07
N ILE A 4 1.87 24.06 9.46
CA ILE A 4 1.67 22.81 10.19
C ILE A 4 2.89 22.60 11.10
N GLU A 5 2.66 22.58 12.41
CA GLU A 5 3.75 22.46 13.38
C GLU A 5 4.38 21.05 13.29
N ARG A 6 5.62 20.96 12.79
CA ARG A 6 6.32 19.68 12.58
C ARG A 6 6.44 18.85 13.85
N GLY A 7 6.65 19.50 15.00
CA GLY A 7 6.70 18.83 16.30
C GLY A 7 5.38 18.13 16.65
N HIS A 8 4.26 18.76 16.32
CA HIS A 8 2.93 18.22 16.55
C HIS A 8 2.64 17.00 15.67
N LEU A 9 3.01 17.03 14.38
CA LEU A 9 2.85 15.88 13.47
C LEU A 9 3.61 14.61 13.92
N LYS A 10 4.74 14.78 14.63
CA LYS A 10 5.55 13.66 15.14
C LYS A 10 4.81 12.82 16.18
N ILE A 11 3.90 13.43 16.94
CA ILE A 11 3.16 12.75 18.02
C ILE A 11 1.76 12.31 17.61
N MET A 12 1.22 12.85 16.51
CA MET A 12 -0.12 12.48 16.05
C MET A 12 -0.15 11.09 15.42
N PRO A 13 -1.20 10.29 15.68
CA PRO A 13 -1.44 9.08 14.92
C PRO A 13 -1.83 9.41 13.48
N ILE A 14 -1.52 8.51 12.54
CA ILE A 14 -1.71 8.73 11.09
C ILE A 14 -3.17 9.09 10.75
N HIS A 15 -4.15 8.46 11.39
CA HIS A 15 -5.57 8.75 11.16
C HIS A 15 -5.95 10.17 11.57
N ALA A 16 -5.41 10.68 12.69
CA ALA A 16 -5.67 12.05 13.14
C ALA A 16 -4.99 13.08 12.22
N VAL A 17 -3.78 12.79 11.70
CA VAL A 17 -3.15 13.65 10.68
C VAL A 17 -4.00 13.73 9.43
N THR A 18 -4.54 12.59 8.98
CA THR A 18 -5.45 12.53 7.82
C THR A 18 -6.72 13.34 8.06
N GLU A 19 -7.33 13.22 9.25
CA GLU A 19 -8.59 13.89 9.58
C GLU A 19 -8.43 15.41 9.72
N VAL A 20 -7.35 15.86 10.38
CA VAL A 20 -7.14 17.29 10.70
C VAL A 20 -6.50 18.06 9.54
N TYR A 21 -5.52 17.46 8.87
CA TYR A 21 -4.66 18.15 7.90
C TYR A 21 -4.72 17.56 6.50
N GLY A 22 -5.44 16.45 6.29
CA GLY A 22 -5.64 15.85 4.98
C GLY A 22 -4.33 15.48 4.27
N GLU A 23 -4.31 15.75 2.96
CA GLU A 23 -3.16 15.48 2.09
C GLU A 23 -1.90 16.24 2.53
N ASP A 24 -2.04 17.54 2.83
CA ASP A 24 -0.90 18.40 3.20
C ASP A 24 -0.23 17.91 4.49
N GLY A 25 -1.03 17.47 5.47
CA GLY A 25 -0.51 16.86 6.69
C GLY A 25 0.20 15.54 6.46
N LEU A 26 -0.34 14.69 5.58
CA LEU A 26 0.28 13.41 5.24
C LEU A 26 1.60 13.59 4.46
N ARG A 27 1.66 14.59 3.57
CA ARG A 27 2.91 14.98 2.86
C ARG A 27 3.96 15.47 3.85
N ALA A 28 3.59 16.42 4.71
CA ALA A 28 4.49 16.95 5.73
C ALA A 28 4.97 15.86 6.70
N LEU A 29 4.09 14.93 7.07
CA LEU A 29 4.44 13.77 7.89
C LEU A 29 5.39 12.83 7.15
N PHE A 30 5.13 12.50 5.89
CA PHE A 30 6.02 11.67 5.09
C PHE A 30 7.42 12.30 4.98
N GLU A 31 7.50 13.60 4.70
CA GLU A 31 8.77 14.34 4.68
C GLU A 31 9.53 14.26 6.01
N ILE A 32 8.83 14.35 7.15
CA ILE A 32 9.44 14.16 8.48
C ILE A 32 9.99 12.73 8.64
N GLU A 33 9.22 11.71 8.26
CA GLU A 33 9.60 10.31 8.43
C GLU A 33 10.83 9.93 7.58
N ILE A 34 10.95 10.52 6.39
CA ILE A 34 12.09 10.26 5.51
C ILE A 34 13.37 10.99 5.93
N GLU A 35 13.34 11.97 6.86
CA GLU A 35 14.56 12.64 7.36
C GLU A 35 15.61 11.66 7.90
N ALA A 36 15.16 10.53 8.41
CA ALA A 36 16.01 9.47 8.96
C ALA A 36 16.68 8.58 7.89
N PHE A 37 16.41 8.81 6.59
CA PHE A 37 17.06 8.12 5.48
C PHE A 37 18.25 8.92 4.95
N PRO A 38 19.25 8.27 4.34
CA PRO A 38 20.32 8.93 3.59
C PRO A 38 19.79 9.85 2.49
N ASP A 39 20.53 10.91 2.18
CA ASP A 39 20.10 11.95 1.23
C ASP A 39 19.66 11.39 -0.13
N ALA A 40 20.45 10.48 -0.72
CA ALA A 40 20.13 9.84 -2.01
C ALA A 40 18.83 9.01 -1.97
N ASP A 41 18.56 8.37 -0.83
CA ASP A 41 17.33 7.61 -0.63
C ASP A 41 16.14 8.56 -0.48
N ARG A 42 16.29 9.66 0.28
CA ARG A 42 15.25 10.70 0.40
C ARG A 42 14.85 11.27 -0.95
N GLU A 43 15.81 11.56 -1.82
CA GLU A 43 15.52 12.04 -3.18
C GLU A 43 14.71 11.02 -3.99
N THR A 44 15.03 9.74 -3.86
CA THR A 44 14.29 8.65 -4.52
C THR A 44 12.88 8.48 -3.98
N LEU A 45 12.71 8.58 -2.66
CA LEU A 45 11.39 8.53 -2.00
C LEU A 45 10.50 9.70 -2.40
N LEU A 46 11.05 10.93 -2.43
CA LEU A 46 10.34 12.11 -2.92
C LEU A 46 10.02 12.01 -4.42
N ARG A 47 10.89 11.36 -5.21
CA ARG A 47 10.61 11.09 -6.64
C ARG A 47 9.43 10.13 -6.79
N ALA A 48 9.41 9.03 -6.04
CA ALA A 48 8.31 8.05 -6.06
C ALA A 48 6.98 8.68 -5.63
N GLU A 49 7.00 9.47 -4.58
CA GLU A 49 5.83 10.23 -4.10
C GLU A 49 5.27 11.13 -5.20
N ARG A 50 6.13 11.92 -5.89
CA ARG A 50 5.69 12.75 -7.02
C ARG A 50 5.11 11.95 -8.17
N VAL A 51 5.63 10.75 -8.46
CA VAL A 51 5.07 9.87 -9.49
C VAL A 51 3.67 9.40 -9.07
N ALA A 52 3.54 8.87 -7.85
CA ALA A 52 2.27 8.42 -7.29
C ALA A 52 1.21 9.52 -7.34
N SER A 53 1.57 10.73 -6.89
CA SER A 53 0.72 11.91 -6.91
C SER A 53 0.24 12.31 -8.29
N ARG A 54 1.10 12.17 -9.32
CA ARG A 54 0.74 12.53 -10.70
C ARG A 54 -0.20 11.51 -11.33
N LEU A 55 0.07 10.22 -11.12
CA LEU A 55 -0.78 9.14 -11.64
C LEU A 55 -2.19 9.27 -11.06
N HIS A 56 -2.27 9.35 -9.73
CA HIS A 56 -3.54 9.36 -9.00
C HIS A 56 -4.13 10.77 -8.79
N ALA A 57 -3.69 11.78 -9.54
CA ALA A 57 -4.09 13.19 -9.34
C ALA A 57 -5.61 13.41 -9.48
N LYS A 58 -6.28 12.57 -10.29
CA LYS A 58 -7.73 12.63 -10.55
C LYS A 58 -8.52 11.61 -9.74
N ASP A 59 -7.84 10.74 -9.00
CA ASP A 59 -8.44 9.62 -8.31
C ASP A 59 -8.94 10.02 -6.93
N LYS A 60 -10.06 9.42 -6.55
CA LYS A 60 -10.67 9.62 -5.24
C LYS A 60 -10.97 8.30 -4.58
N ARG A 61 -10.58 8.20 -3.31
CA ARG A 61 -10.95 7.12 -2.44
C ARG A 61 -12.14 7.54 -1.58
N VAL A 62 -13.33 7.13 -1.99
CA VAL A 62 -14.61 7.52 -1.37
C VAL A 62 -14.83 9.04 -1.41
N ARG A 63 -14.22 9.80 -0.50
CA ARG A 63 -14.32 11.27 -0.40
C ARG A 63 -12.97 11.99 -0.32
N GLU A 64 -11.86 11.26 -0.19
CA GLU A 64 -10.52 11.84 -0.10
C GLU A 64 -9.71 11.62 -1.38
N PRO A 65 -8.68 12.46 -1.67
CA PRO A 65 -7.69 12.18 -2.70
C PRO A 65 -7.06 10.79 -2.51
N TYR A 66 -6.89 10.04 -3.60
CA TYR A 66 -6.34 8.67 -3.51
C TYR A 66 -4.91 8.64 -2.95
N VAL A 67 -4.10 9.68 -3.21
CA VAL A 67 -2.74 9.82 -2.68
C VAL A 67 -2.66 9.73 -1.16
N ASN A 68 -3.72 10.09 -0.42
CA ASN A 68 -3.75 9.94 1.02
C ASN A 68 -3.55 8.49 1.44
N HIS A 69 -4.17 7.54 0.73
CA HIS A 69 -3.98 6.11 0.97
C HIS A 69 -2.51 5.70 0.80
N LEU A 70 -1.90 6.08 -0.33
CA LEU A 70 -0.51 5.76 -0.65
C LEU A 70 0.46 6.31 0.40
N LEU A 71 0.24 7.55 0.83
CA LEU A 71 1.03 8.18 1.91
C LEU A 71 0.84 7.45 3.25
N ARG A 72 -0.39 7.07 3.62
CA ARG A 72 -0.63 6.30 4.86
C ARG A 72 0.05 4.93 4.83
N VAL A 73 0.04 4.25 3.68
CA VAL A 73 0.71 2.96 3.49
C VAL A 73 2.23 3.10 3.67
N ALA A 74 2.85 4.09 3.01
CA ALA A 74 4.28 4.35 3.13
C ALA A 74 4.69 4.80 4.55
N VAL A 75 3.97 5.77 5.13
CA VAL A 75 4.25 6.27 6.49
C VAL A 75 4.11 5.16 7.53
N ARG A 76 3.11 4.28 7.42
CA ARG A 76 2.95 3.14 8.34
C ARG A 76 4.15 2.19 8.28
N ILE A 77 4.68 1.92 7.09
CA ILE A 77 5.86 1.05 6.90
C ILE A 77 7.10 1.65 7.60
N ILE A 78 7.31 2.96 7.47
CA ILE A 78 8.44 3.64 8.12
C ILE A 78 8.22 3.71 9.64
N ARG A 79 7.10 4.29 10.06
CA ARG A 79 6.85 4.67 11.46
C ARG A 79 6.46 3.49 12.35
N HIS A 80 5.54 2.65 11.89
CA HIS A 80 4.96 1.58 12.70
C HIS A 80 5.64 0.23 12.45
N TYR A 81 6.05 -0.04 11.21
CA TYR A 81 6.77 -1.27 10.90
C TYR A 81 8.28 -1.14 11.03
N GLN A 82 8.78 0.07 11.25
CA GLN A 82 10.20 0.38 11.49
C GLN A 82 11.12 -0.05 10.34
N VAL A 83 10.59 -0.09 9.12
CA VAL A 83 11.33 -0.48 7.93
C VAL A 83 12.12 0.72 7.41
N ARG A 84 13.42 0.52 7.20
CA ARG A 84 14.38 1.51 6.68
C ARG A 84 14.91 1.17 5.28
N ASP A 85 14.28 0.22 4.61
CA ASP A 85 14.56 -0.12 3.22
C ASP A 85 13.81 0.86 2.29
N PRO A 86 14.52 1.75 1.55
CA PRO A 86 13.86 2.75 0.71
C PRO A 86 13.10 2.12 -0.45
N GLU A 87 13.52 0.97 -0.97
CA GLU A 87 12.85 0.32 -2.10
C GLU A 87 11.47 -0.23 -1.71
N VAL A 88 11.33 -0.71 -0.47
CA VAL A 88 10.04 -1.16 0.08
C VAL A 88 9.08 0.02 0.25
N VAL A 89 9.59 1.18 0.66
CA VAL A 89 8.78 2.41 0.78
C VAL A 89 8.39 2.95 -0.60
N VAL A 90 9.28 2.90 -1.60
CA VAL A 90 8.93 3.24 -2.99
C VAL A 90 7.83 2.29 -3.50
N ALA A 91 7.99 0.98 -3.30
CA ALA A 91 6.99 0.00 -3.70
C ALA A 91 5.64 0.28 -3.02
N ALA A 92 5.64 0.70 -1.76
CA ALA A 92 4.42 1.10 -1.05
C ALA A 92 3.73 2.33 -1.64
N LEU A 93 4.49 3.36 -2.05
CA LEU A 93 3.93 4.54 -2.71
C LEU A 93 3.34 4.24 -4.08
N LEU A 94 3.86 3.22 -4.77
CA LEU A 94 3.52 2.89 -6.15
C LEU A 94 2.75 1.57 -6.31
N HIS A 95 2.30 0.96 -5.21
CA HIS A 95 1.78 -0.41 -5.22
C HIS A 95 0.54 -0.58 -6.11
N ASP A 96 -0.30 0.45 -6.22
CA ASP A 96 -1.50 0.46 -7.06
C ASP A 96 -1.26 1.03 -8.46
N ALA A 97 -0.06 1.57 -8.75
CA ALA A 97 0.20 2.29 -9.99
C ALA A 97 0.05 1.40 -11.24
N VAL A 98 0.44 0.14 -11.15
CA VAL A 98 0.34 -0.83 -12.26
C VAL A 98 -1.09 -1.37 -12.41
N GLU A 99 -1.86 -1.45 -11.32
CA GLU A 99 -3.26 -1.92 -11.36
C GLU A 99 -4.19 -0.82 -11.90
N ASP A 100 -4.03 0.41 -11.41
CA ASP A 100 -4.96 1.52 -11.68
C ASP A 100 -4.53 2.37 -12.89
N HIS A 101 -3.22 2.52 -13.13
CA HIS A 101 -2.66 3.36 -14.20
C HIS A 101 -1.69 2.62 -15.15
N PRO A 102 -2.00 1.38 -15.60
CA PRO A 102 -1.09 0.65 -16.47
C PRO A 102 -0.84 1.37 -17.81
N HIS A 103 -1.85 2.09 -18.33
CA HIS A 103 -1.74 2.79 -19.60
C HIS A 103 -0.84 4.03 -19.52
N ASP A 104 -1.03 4.88 -18.51
CA ASP A 104 -0.21 6.07 -18.28
C ASP A 104 1.28 5.72 -18.15
N LEU A 105 1.59 4.58 -17.52
CA LEU A 105 2.95 4.06 -17.41
C LEU A 105 3.45 3.39 -18.72
N SER A 106 2.57 2.71 -19.45
CA SER A 106 2.90 2.05 -20.72
C SER A 106 3.22 3.04 -21.85
N ASP A 107 2.66 4.25 -21.79
CA ASP A 107 2.94 5.31 -22.76
C ASP A 107 4.41 5.77 -22.70
N LEU A 108 5.05 5.62 -21.53
CA LEU A 108 6.47 5.90 -21.31
C LEU A 108 7.40 4.72 -21.69
N ALA A 109 6.84 3.57 -22.06
CA ALA A 109 7.61 2.39 -22.45
C ALA A 109 8.10 2.47 -23.90
N SER A 110 9.04 1.61 -24.26
CA SER A 110 9.43 1.43 -25.67
C SER A 110 8.30 0.75 -26.47
N PRO A 111 8.27 0.91 -27.80
CA PRO A 111 7.33 0.17 -28.64
C PRO A 111 7.38 -1.35 -28.43
N THR A 112 8.59 -1.90 -28.24
CA THR A 112 8.80 -3.34 -27.99
C THR A 112 8.23 -3.80 -26.66
N GLU A 113 8.33 -3.01 -25.59
CA GLU A 113 7.74 -3.38 -24.30
C GLU A 113 6.22 -3.32 -24.34
N ARG A 114 5.64 -2.37 -25.09
CA ARG A 114 4.19 -2.26 -25.25
C ARG A 114 3.56 -3.46 -25.97
N THR A 115 4.29 -4.16 -26.84
CA THR A 115 3.76 -5.36 -27.51
C THR A 115 3.49 -6.51 -26.54
N LEU A 116 4.15 -6.52 -25.38
CA LEU A 116 3.97 -7.50 -24.31
C LEU A 116 2.79 -7.19 -23.38
N GLY A 117 2.10 -6.07 -23.62
CA GLY A 117 0.89 -5.65 -22.92
C GLY A 117 1.11 -4.56 -21.87
N PRO A 118 0.03 -3.84 -21.46
CA PRO A 118 0.13 -2.65 -20.61
C PRO A 118 0.80 -2.90 -19.26
N ARG A 119 0.48 -4.00 -18.57
CA ARG A 119 1.11 -4.37 -17.28
C ARG A 119 2.61 -4.56 -17.43
N HIS A 120 3.04 -5.34 -18.41
CA HIS A 120 4.47 -5.60 -18.64
C HIS A 120 5.22 -4.31 -18.99
N ALA A 121 4.65 -3.49 -19.87
CA ALA A 121 5.20 -2.19 -20.23
C ALA A 121 5.31 -1.24 -19.03
N ALA A 122 4.29 -1.21 -18.16
CA ALA A 122 4.30 -0.42 -16.94
C ALA A 122 5.41 -0.85 -15.96
N LEU A 123 5.54 -2.17 -15.72
CA LEU A 123 6.60 -2.71 -14.88
C LEU A 123 7.99 -2.44 -15.45
N ALA A 124 8.17 -2.56 -16.77
CA ALA A 124 9.43 -2.22 -17.43
C ALA A 124 9.76 -0.73 -17.26
N THR A 125 8.77 0.17 -17.39
CA THR A 125 8.93 1.60 -17.11
C THR A 125 9.38 1.85 -15.67
N LEU A 126 8.73 1.22 -14.68
CA LEU A 126 9.11 1.37 -13.27
C LEU A 126 10.49 0.78 -12.97
N SER A 127 10.84 -0.36 -13.57
CA SER A 127 12.16 -0.98 -13.42
C SER A 127 13.28 -0.07 -13.93
N ARG A 128 13.07 0.66 -15.03
CA ARG A 128 14.05 1.63 -15.56
C ARG A 128 14.09 2.93 -14.76
N ALA A 129 12.92 3.42 -14.30
CA ALA A 129 12.81 4.68 -13.57
C ALA A 129 13.33 4.58 -12.11
N PHE A 130 13.31 3.37 -11.55
CA PHE A 130 13.79 3.07 -10.21
C PHE A 130 14.77 1.90 -10.27
N THR A 131 14.34 0.70 -9.88
CA THR A 131 15.16 -0.52 -9.88
C THR A 131 14.28 -1.72 -10.26
N PRO A 132 14.89 -2.82 -10.76
CA PRO A 132 14.16 -4.08 -10.98
C PRO A 132 13.46 -4.59 -9.72
N ARG A 133 14.14 -4.52 -8.57
CA ARG A 133 13.59 -4.97 -7.29
C ARG A 133 12.32 -4.20 -6.89
N ILE A 134 12.26 -2.89 -7.13
CA ILE A 134 11.04 -2.09 -6.90
C ILE A 134 9.91 -2.59 -7.80
N ALA A 135 10.18 -2.84 -9.09
CA ALA A 135 9.19 -3.36 -10.01
C ALA A 135 8.69 -4.75 -9.58
N ASP A 136 9.59 -5.65 -9.15
CA ASP A 136 9.23 -6.98 -8.66
C ASP A 136 8.35 -6.91 -7.41
N LEU A 137 8.65 -6.00 -6.47
CA LEU A 137 7.82 -5.77 -5.28
C LEU A 137 6.42 -5.27 -5.64
N ILE A 138 6.32 -4.35 -6.60
CA ILE A 138 5.03 -3.82 -7.08
C ILE A 138 4.26 -4.92 -7.80
N ASP A 139 4.92 -5.71 -8.66
CA ASP A 139 4.28 -6.82 -9.38
C ASP A 139 3.72 -7.86 -8.41
N ALA A 140 4.46 -8.17 -7.34
CA ALA A 140 4.04 -9.11 -6.31
C ALA A 140 2.76 -8.68 -5.57
N VAL A 141 2.46 -7.39 -5.49
CA VAL A 141 1.24 -6.88 -4.83
C VAL A 141 0.16 -6.42 -5.80
N THR A 142 0.44 -6.43 -7.10
CA THR A 142 -0.50 -6.08 -8.18
C THR A 142 -1.43 -7.25 -8.50
N ASN A 143 -2.74 -7.01 -8.57
CA ASN A 143 -3.69 -8.07 -8.93
C ASN A 143 -3.63 -8.39 -10.45
N PRO A 144 -3.77 -9.67 -10.85
CA PRO A 144 -3.85 -10.04 -12.25
C PRO A 144 -5.24 -9.73 -12.83
N ALA A 145 -5.34 -9.83 -14.15
CA ALA A 145 -6.64 -9.95 -14.78
C ALA A 145 -7.30 -11.26 -14.33
N TYR A 146 -8.51 -11.17 -13.80
CA TYR A 146 -9.27 -12.32 -13.31
C TYR A 146 -10.11 -12.97 -14.41
N ASP A 147 -10.28 -14.28 -14.32
CA ASP A 147 -11.24 -15.03 -15.14
C ASP A 147 -12.67 -14.62 -14.75
N PRO A 148 -13.48 -14.08 -15.70
CA PRO A 148 -14.85 -13.66 -15.43
C PRO A 148 -15.80 -14.82 -15.09
N ALA A 149 -15.43 -16.08 -15.38
CA ALA A 149 -16.24 -17.25 -15.08
C ALA A 149 -16.05 -17.78 -13.64
N ARG A 150 -15.04 -17.29 -12.92
CA ARG A 150 -14.70 -17.72 -11.56
C ARG A 150 -15.03 -16.62 -10.54
N ASP A 151 -15.18 -17.00 -9.27
CA ASP A 151 -15.40 -16.01 -8.21
C ASP A 151 -14.19 -15.07 -8.09
N LYS A 152 -14.45 -13.75 -8.09
CA LYS A 152 -13.39 -12.74 -8.06
C LYS A 152 -12.65 -12.73 -6.72
N GLN A 153 -13.33 -12.98 -5.61
CA GLN A 153 -12.71 -12.93 -4.28
C GLN A 153 -11.86 -14.16 -4.00
N GLU A 154 -12.28 -15.32 -4.49
CA GLU A 154 -11.49 -16.54 -4.48
C GLU A 154 -10.18 -16.33 -5.25
N GLN A 155 -10.25 -15.85 -6.50
CA GLN A 155 -9.06 -15.59 -7.31
C GLN A 155 -8.13 -14.54 -6.68
N TYR A 156 -8.71 -13.48 -6.09
CA TYR A 156 -7.94 -12.48 -5.34
C TYR A 156 -7.17 -13.11 -4.18
N ARG A 157 -7.82 -13.96 -3.39
CA ARG A 157 -7.18 -14.65 -2.26
C ARG A 157 -6.09 -15.61 -2.72
N GLU A 158 -6.37 -16.41 -3.76
CA GLU A 158 -5.39 -17.34 -4.35
C GLU A 158 -4.15 -16.59 -4.83
N HIS A 159 -4.34 -15.50 -5.58
CA HIS A 159 -3.24 -14.67 -6.08
C HIS A 159 -2.41 -14.07 -4.96
N VAL A 160 -3.07 -13.42 -3.98
CA VAL A 160 -2.35 -12.81 -2.85
C VAL A 160 -1.54 -13.86 -2.10
N VAL A 161 -2.12 -15.02 -1.80
CA VAL A 161 -1.39 -16.10 -1.10
C VAL A 161 -0.21 -16.60 -1.91
N ALA A 162 -0.43 -16.93 -3.19
CA ALA A 162 0.63 -17.45 -4.05
C ALA A 162 1.78 -16.46 -4.22
N SER A 163 1.46 -15.18 -4.44
CA SER A 163 2.45 -14.14 -4.63
C SER A 163 3.25 -13.86 -3.35
N LEU A 164 2.58 -13.78 -2.21
CA LEU A 164 3.23 -13.47 -0.93
C LEU A 164 4.07 -14.61 -0.36
N GLU A 165 3.81 -15.85 -0.77
CA GLU A 165 4.54 -17.04 -0.33
C GLU A 165 6.07 -16.89 -0.54
N SER A 166 6.49 -16.44 -1.72
CA SER A 166 7.89 -16.27 -2.09
C SER A 166 8.45 -14.86 -1.92
N ASN A 167 7.64 -13.89 -1.47
CA ASN A 167 8.01 -12.47 -1.46
C ASN A 167 7.88 -11.83 -0.08
N PRO A 168 8.86 -12.03 0.84
CA PRO A 168 8.75 -11.56 2.22
C PRO A 168 8.56 -10.06 2.36
N TRP A 169 9.21 -9.24 1.51
CA TRP A 169 9.03 -7.79 1.53
C TRP A 169 7.69 -7.34 0.93
N ALA A 170 7.13 -8.08 -0.04
CA ALA A 170 5.78 -7.80 -0.55
C ALA A 170 4.71 -8.04 0.52
N ARG A 171 4.95 -8.97 1.47
CA ARG A 171 4.07 -9.17 2.64
C ARG A 171 3.96 -7.89 3.45
N VAL A 172 5.07 -7.18 3.67
CA VAL A 172 5.11 -5.92 4.43
C VAL A 172 4.26 -4.85 3.74
N VAL A 173 4.40 -4.69 2.42
CA VAL A 173 3.58 -3.76 1.63
C VAL A 173 2.11 -4.15 1.73
N LYS A 174 1.78 -5.43 1.53
CA LYS A 174 0.39 -5.90 1.55
C LYS A 174 -0.27 -5.80 2.92
N LEU A 175 0.47 -6.02 4.00
CA LEU A 175 0.01 -5.84 5.37
C LEU A 175 -0.31 -4.36 5.66
N SER A 176 0.52 -3.44 5.15
CA SER A 176 0.25 -2.01 5.28
C SER A 176 -0.98 -1.60 4.46
N ASP A 177 -1.07 -2.01 3.19
CA ASP A 177 -2.26 -1.79 2.35
C ASP A 177 -3.53 -2.33 3.03
N PHE A 178 -3.50 -3.58 3.49
CA PHE A 178 -4.61 -4.19 4.21
C PHE A 178 -4.96 -3.43 5.51
N THR A 179 -3.98 -2.90 6.23
CA THR A 179 -4.25 -2.09 7.43
C THR A 179 -5.05 -0.83 7.08
N ASP A 180 -4.73 -0.17 5.97
CA ASP A 180 -5.47 1.01 5.52
C ASP A 180 -6.90 0.68 5.04
N ASN A 181 -7.05 -0.51 4.43
CA ASN A 181 -8.30 -0.97 3.84
C ASN A 181 -9.22 -1.67 4.85
N GLY A 182 -8.74 -2.80 5.38
CA GLY A 182 -9.47 -3.73 6.22
C GLY A 182 -9.58 -3.26 7.67
N VAL A 183 -8.46 -2.89 8.30
CA VAL A 183 -8.48 -2.37 9.69
C VAL A 183 -9.20 -1.01 9.73
N GLY A 184 -8.97 -0.18 8.70
CA GLY A 184 -9.65 1.09 8.46
C GLY A 184 -11.14 0.99 8.08
N ILE A 185 -11.74 -0.20 8.07
CA ILE A 185 -13.18 -0.38 7.74
C ILE A 185 -14.11 0.48 8.60
N ILE A 186 -13.68 0.85 9.81
CA ILE A 186 -14.40 1.74 10.73
C ILE A 186 -14.69 3.13 10.12
N HIS A 187 -13.89 3.56 9.16
CA HIS A 187 -14.08 4.83 8.44
C HIS A 187 -14.92 4.67 7.16
N THR A 188 -15.27 3.44 6.79
CA THR A 188 -16.16 3.16 5.66
C THR A 188 -17.61 3.25 6.11
N THR A 189 -18.45 3.92 5.32
CA THR A 189 -19.88 4.04 5.59
C THR A 189 -20.72 3.61 4.40
N GLY A 190 -21.99 3.27 4.66
CA GLY A 190 -22.97 2.94 3.62
C GLY A 190 -22.83 1.53 3.03
N PRO A 191 -23.40 1.28 1.83
CA PRO A 191 -23.53 -0.07 1.24
C PRO A 191 -22.21 -0.80 1.00
N LYS A 192 -21.09 -0.07 0.97
CA LYS A 192 -19.75 -0.63 0.75
C LYS A 192 -19.23 -1.42 1.95
N VAL A 193 -19.70 -1.15 3.18
CA VAL A 193 -19.17 -1.75 4.42
C VAL A 193 -19.26 -3.27 4.38
N ARG A 194 -20.43 -3.82 4.06
CA ARG A 194 -20.63 -5.28 4.00
C ARG A 194 -19.83 -5.91 2.86
N LYS A 195 -19.81 -5.29 1.67
CA LYS A 195 -19.06 -5.78 0.51
C LYS A 195 -17.55 -5.81 0.76
N ALA A 196 -16.99 -4.76 1.37
CA ALA A 196 -15.57 -4.70 1.73
C ALA A 196 -15.23 -5.73 2.82
N SER A 197 -16.09 -5.88 3.83
CA SER A 197 -15.90 -6.89 4.89
C SER A 197 -15.91 -8.31 4.31
N ALA A 198 -16.83 -8.63 3.40
CA ALA A 198 -16.88 -9.93 2.73
C ALA A 198 -15.65 -10.20 1.85
N LYS A 199 -15.05 -9.17 1.25
CA LYS A 199 -13.78 -9.25 0.51
C LYS A 199 -12.60 -9.55 1.44
N TYR A 200 -12.49 -8.84 2.56
CA TYR A 200 -11.29 -8.83 3.39
C TYR A 200 -11.27 -9.89 4.50
N ALA A 201 -12.42 -10.27 5.05
CA ALA A 201 -12.49 -11.24 6.14
C ALA A 201 -11.83 -12.58 5.81
N PRO A 202 -12.03 -13.19 4.62
CA PRO A 202 -11.42 -14.47 4.28
C PRO A 202 -9.89 -14.42 4.15
N LEU A 203 -9.29 -13.23 4.07
CA LEU A 203 -7.86 -13.01 3.89
C LEU A 203 -7.10 -12.84 5.22
N VAL A 204 -7.82 -12.51 6.31
CA VAL A 204 -7.21 -12.24 7.62
C VAL A 204 -6.37 -13.43 8.14
N PRO A 205 -6.84 -14.69 8.09
CA PRO A 205 -6.04 -15.81 8.58
C PRO A 205 -4.71 -15.98 7.85
N GLN A 206 -4.69 -15.77 6.52
CA GLN A 206 -3.47 -15.90 5.73
C GLN A 206 -2.52 -14.73 5.96
N LEU A 207 -3.04 -13.50 6.09
CA LEU A 207 -2.21 -12.34 6.43
C LEU A 207 -1.62 -12.46 7.84
N ARG A 208 -2.36 -13.06 8.79
CA ARG A 208 -1.85 -13.36 10.12
C ARG A 208 -0.69 -14.35 10.05
N ASP A 209 -0.86 -15.45 9.30
CA ASP A 209 0.22 -16.42 9.06
C ASP A 209 1.46 -15.70 8.49
N PHE A 210 1.31 -15.02 7.36
CA PHE A 210 2.39 -14.26 6.71
C PHE A 210 3.07 -13.26 7.64
N ALA A 211 2.32 -12.50 8.44
CA ALA A 211 2.89 -11.54 9.38
C ALA A 211 3.82 -12.22 10.41
N THR A 212 3.49 -13.45 10.83
CA THR A 212 4.22 -14.17 11.89
C THR A 212 5.36 -15.07 11.40
N ARG A 213 5.48 -15.30 10.09
CA ARG A 213 6.55 -16.16 9.56
C ARG A 213 7.95 -15.66 9.92
N ALA A 214 8.88 -16.59 10.08
CA ALA A 214 10.25 -16.29 10.46
C ALA A 214 10.97 -15.43 9.40
N ASP A 215 10.71 -15.67 8.12
CA ASP A 215 11.29 -14.96 6.99
C ASP A 215 10.62 -13.61 6.69
N THR A 216 9.47 -13.29 7.31
CA THR A 216 8.88 -11.96 7.22
C THR A 216 9.79 -10.95 7.95
N PRO A 217 10.35 -9.95 7.25
CA PRO A 217 11.50 -9.16 7.70
C PRO A 217 11.07 -8.02 8.63
N LEU A 218 10.42 -8.38 9.74
CA LEU A 218 9.92 -7.49 10.77
C LEU A 218 10.33 -8.02 12.14
N THR A 219 10.51 -7.12 13.11
CA THR A 219 10.82 -7.50 14.49
C THR A 219 9.60 -8.09 15.19
N ASP A 220 9.80 -8.92 16.21
CA ASP A 220 8.68 -9.54 16.94
C ASP A 220 7.69 -8.52 17.55
N PRO A 221 8.14 -7.37 18.11
CA PRO A 221 7.20 -6.33 18.56
C PRO A 221 6.33 -5.78 17.44
N VAL A 222 6.90 -5.59 16.23
CA VAL A 222 6.14 -5.13 15.06
C VAL A 222 5.16 -6.22 14.58
N LYS A 223 5.60 -7.48 14.52
CA LYS A 223 4.71 -8.60 14.18
C LYS A 223 3.53 -8.70 15.13
N ALA A 224 3.77 -8.60 16.44
CA ALA A 224 2.73 -8.60 17.46
C ALA A 224 1.75 -7.41 17.30
N HIS A 225 2.26 -6.22 16.96
CA HIS A 225 1.43 -5.06 16.68
C HIS A 225 0.50 -5.29 15.49
N ILE A 226 1.03 -5.82 14.37
CA ILE A 226 0.25 -6.12 13.16
C ILE A 226 -0.81 -7.18 13.46
N VAL A 227 -0.45 -8.26 14.18
CA VAL A 227 -1.40 -9.32 14.56
C VAL A 227 -2.56 -8.75 15.37
N LYS A 228 -2.30 -7.86 16.33
CA LYS A 228 -3.37 -7.19 17.09
C LYS A 228 -4.32 -6.41 16.17
N GLN A 229 -3.80 -5.69 15.18
CA GLN A 229 -4.63 -4.95 14.21
C GLN A 229 -5.49 -5.90 13.36
N LEU A 230 -4.92 -7.03 12.93
CA LEU A 230 -5.66 -8.06 12.18
C LEU A 230 -6.78 -8.68 13.02
N ASP A 231 -6.53 -8.95 14.30
CA ASP A 231 -7.52 -9.50 15.23
C ASP A 231 -8.69 -8.53 15.45
N GLU A 232 -8.39 -7.24 15.59
CA GLU A 232 -9.41 -6.20 15.66
C GLU A 232 -10.24 -6.11 14.36
N ALA A 233 -9.60 -6.24 13.19
CA ALA A 233 -10.31 -6.25 11.91
C ALA A 233 -11.22 -7.49 11.79
N GLU A 234 -10.73 -8.67 12.17
CA GLU A 234 -11.52 -9.91 12.15
C GLU A 234 -12.77 -9.79 13.03
N ALA A 235 -12.61 -9.27 14.26
CA ALA A 235 -13.73 -9.04 15.17
C ALA A 235 -14.79 -8.09 14.56
N ARG A 236 -14.35 -7.00 13.92
CA ARG A 236 -15.24 -6.06 13.23
C ARG A 236 -15.96 -6.72 12.07
N PHE A 237 -15.26 -7.51 11.25
CA PHE A 237 -15.89 -8.19 10.12
C PHE A 237 -16.95 -9.20 10.56
N LYS A 238 -16.70 -9.96 11.64
CA LYS A 238 -17.70 -10.88 12.23
C LYS A 238 -18.98 -10.12 12.60
N VAL A 239 -18.85 -9.00 13.31
CA VAL A 239 -19.99 -8.14 13.67
C VAL A 239 -20.75 -7.62 12.44
N ILE A 240 -20.04 -7.23 11.38
CA ILE A 240 -20.65 -6.68 10.15
C ILE A 240 -21.35 -7.75 9.31
N LEU A 241 -20.78 -8.96 9.23
CA LEU A 241 -21.23 -9.99 8.31
C LEU A 241 -22.36 -10.87 8.89
N GLY A 242 -22.44 -10.98 10.21
CA GLY A 242 -23.37 -11.84 10.94
C GLY A 242 -22.75 -13.20 11.20
#